data_AF-A0A9P7BJF4-F1
#
_entry.id   AF-A0A9P7BJF4-F1
#
_cell.length_a   1.000
_cell.length_b   1.000
_cell.length_c   1.000
_cell.angle_alpha   90.00
_cell.angle_beta   90.00
_cell.angle_gamma   90.00
#
_symmetry.space_group_name_H-M   'P 1'
#
loop_
_entity.id
_entity.type
_entity.pdbx_description
1 polymer ?
#
loop_
_entity_poly.entity_id
_entity_poly.type
_entity_poly.pdbx_seq_one_letter_code
_entity_poly.pdbx_strand_id
1 'polypeptide(L)'
;MTRAELKDLACLGFSADLVMQSFCHTAAYPKPVDVKTHHTLPEFISTRGGVSLRPGDGVIHSWRNRMLLPATGGTGGDSHTRFPVGISASTSRAV
;
A
#
# COMPACT_ATOMS: atom_id res chain seq x y z
N MET A 1 -3.66 6.68 7.43
CA MET A 1 -5.01 6.39 7.93
C MET A 1 -5.27 4.88 7.95
N THR A 2 -5.11 4.16 6.84
CA THR A 2 -5.30 2.70 6.73
C THR A 2 -4.66 1.86 7.85
N ARG A 3 -3.45 2.21 8.32
CA ARG A 3 -2.82 1.54 9.48
C ARG A 3 -3.70 1.56 10.75
N ALA A 4 -4.36 2.69 11.02
CA ALA A 4 -5.23 2.82 12.19
C ALA A 4 -6.47 1.95 12.02
N GLU A 5 -7.13 2.00 10.85
CA GLU A 5 -8.28 1.16 10.54
C GLU A 5 -7.98 -0.33 10.68
N LEU A 6 -6.81 -0.77 10.19
CA LEU A 6 -6.37 -2.17 10.33
C LEU A 6 -6.15 -2.57 11.79
N LYS A 7 -5.74 -1.64 12.66
CA LYS A 7 -5.65 -1.90 14.10
C LYS A 7 -7.03 -1.98 14.73
N ASP A 8 -7.94 -1.10 14.35
CA ASP A 8 -9.32 -1.07 14.85
C ASP A 8 -10.08 -2.34 14.45
N LEU A 9 -9.77 -2.91 13.28
CA LEU A 9 -10.29 -4.20 12.81
C LEU A 9 -9.55 -5.43 13.39
N ALA A 10 -8.58 -5.23 14.28
CA ALA A 10 -7.72 -6.28 14.82
C ALA A 10 -7.05 -7.15 13.74
N CYS A 11 -6.69 -6.56 12.60
CA CYS A 11 -6.02 -7.26 11.51
C CYS A 11 -4.58 -7.62 11.91
N LEU A 12 -4.35 -8.92 12.15
CA LEU A 12 -3.04 -9.49 12.47
C LEU A 12 -2.28 -10.00 11.23
N GLY A 13 -2.97 -10.17 10.11
CA GLY A 13 -2.40 -10.60 8.83
C GLY A 13 -3.34 -10.28 7.67
N PHE A 14 -2.78 -10.05 6.49
CA PHE A 14 -3.55 -9.83 5.28
C PHE A 14 -4.02 -11.16 4.69
N SER A 15 -5.27 -11.19 4.22
CA SER A 15 -5.83 -12.36 3.51
C SER A 15 -5.78 -12.19 1.99
N ALA A 16 -5.48 -10.99 1.48
CA ALA A 16 -5.31 -10.74 0.06
C ALA A 16 -3.98 -11.31 -0.45
N ASP A 17 -3.97 -11.82 -1.69
CA ASP A 17 -2.78 -12.42 -2.31
C ASP A 17 -1.57 -11.47 -2.38
N LEU A 18 -1.84 -10.17 -2.52
CA LEU A 18 -0.81 -9.12 -2.54
C LEU A 18 -1.33 -7.85 -1.86
N VAL A 19 -0.61 -7.39 -0.84
CA VAL A 19 -0.75 -6.04 -0.29
C VAL A 19 0.58 -5.31 -0.48
N MET A 20 0.57 -4.13 -1.09
CA MET A 20 1.77 -3.33 -1.34
C MET A 20 1.64 -1.92 -0.75
N GLN A 21 2.68 -1.48 -0.06
CA GLN A 21 2.83 -0.12 0.48
C GLN A 21 4.01 0.60 -0.18
N SER A 22 3.82 1.88 -0.54
CA SER A 22 4.91 2.76 -1.00
C SER A 22 5.01 4.03 -0.15
N PHE A 23 6.05 4.83 -0.39
CA PHE A 23 6.26 6.13 0.27
C PHE A 23 6.36 7.30 -0.73
N CYS A 24 5.80 7.13 -1.94
CA CYS A 24 6.04 8.05 -3.06
C CYS A 24 5.58 9.50 -2.83
N HIS A 25 4.56 9.72 -1.99
CA HIS A 25 4.01 11.04 -1.74
C HIS A 25 4.78 11.87 -0.70
N THR A 26 5.62 11.23 0.11
CA THR A 26 6.31 11.89 1.23
C THR A 26 7.83 11.73 1.19
N ALA A 27 8.37 11.02 0.18
CA ALA A 27 9.79 10.75 0.08
C ALA A 27 10.64 11.97 -0.33
N ALA A 28 10.11 12.91 -1.11
CA ALA A 28 10.90 14.02 -1.66
C ALA A 28 11.31 15.05 -0.60
N TYR A 29 10.37 15.44 0.26
CA TYR A 29 10.58 16.45 1.31
C TYR A 29 9.84 16.01 2.59
N PRO A 30 10.38 15.01 3.33
CA PRO A 30 9.68 14.42 4.45
C PRO A 30 9.59 15.39 5.64
N LYS A 31 8.39 15.58 6.17
CA LYS A 31 8.20 16.24 7.47
C LYS A 31 8.65 15.26 8.59
N PRO A 32 8.92 15.73 9.82
CA PRO A 32 9.29 14.83 10.92
C PRO A 32 8.31 13.67 11.16
N VAL A 33 7.01 13.89 10.92
CA VAL A 33 5.98 12.85 11.00
C VAL A 33 6.10 11.79 9.89
N ASP A 34 6.56 12.20 8.70
CA ASP A 34 6.78 11.31 7.56
C ASP A 34 7.99 10.42 7.83
N VAL A 35 9.07 10.98 8.40
CA VAL A 35 10.26 10.21 8.80
C VAL A 35 9.88 9.09 9.78
N LYS A 36 9.08 9.40 10.80
CA LYS A 36 8.55 8.37 11.72
C LYS A 36 7.71 7.32 10.98
N THR A 37 6.94 7.74 9.99
CA THR A 37 6.15 6.82 9.16
C THR A 37 7.03 5.91 8.32
N HIS A 38 8.11 6.44 7.72
CA HIS A 38 9.07 5.67 6.93
C HIS A 38 9.78 4.60 7.75
N HIS A 39 10.04 4.84 9.05
CA HIS A 39 10.65 3.84 9.92
C HIS A 39 9.67 2.81 10.50
N THR A 40 8.42 3.18 10.73
CA THR A 40 7.46 2.31 11.46
C THR A 40 6.48 1.57 10.58
N LEU A 41 6.13 2.11 9.41
CA LEU A 41 5.14 1.51 8.52
C LEU A 41 5.64 0.27 7.75
N PRO A 42 6.91 0.19 7.31
CA PRO A 42 7.38 -0.99 6.57
C PRO A 42 7.26 -2.29 7.36
N GLU A 43 7.67 -2.25 8.63
CA GLU A 43 7.54 -3.40 9.53
C GLU A 43 6.07 -3.76 9.79
N PHE A 44 5.20 -2.76 10.01
CA PHE A 44 3.77 -2.98 10.19
C PHE A 44 3.11 -3.73 9.03
N ILE A 45 3.51 -3.42 7.79
CA ILE A 45 3.01 -4.07 6.57
C ILE A 45 3.64 -5.46 6.39
N SER A 46 4.96 -5.57 6.55
CA SER A 46 5.70 -6.81 6.31
C SER A 46 5.33 -7.91 7.32
N THR A 47 5.13 -7.55 8.58
CA THR A 47 4.67 -8.47 9.64
C THR A 47 3.27 -9.04 9.40
N ARG A 48 2.48 -8.43 8.51
CA ARG A 48 1.14 -8.89 8.10
C ARG A 48 1.14 -9.62 6.75
N GLY A 49 2.32 -9.90 6.19
CA GLY A 49 2.46 -10.57 4.88
C GLY A 49 2.42 -9.63 3.67
N GLY A 50 2.48 -8.30 3.87
CA GLY A 50 2.53 -7.33 2.79
C GLY A 50 3.95 -7.00 2.33
N VAL A 51 4.07 -6.39 1.15
CA VAL A 51 5.33 -5.89 0.58
C VAL A 51 5.41 -4.39 0.82
N SER A 52 6.51 -3.93 1.42
CA SER A 52 6.79 -2.50 1.58
C SER A 52 7.95 -2.07 0.70
N LEU A 53 7.73 -1.10 -0.17
CA LEU A 53 8.79 -0.39 -0.88
C LEU A 53 9.54 0.55 0.07
N ARG A 54 10.69 1.05 -0.34
CA ARG A 54 11.49 2.02 0.40
C ARG A 54 11.16 3.46 -0.04
N PRO A 55 11.35 4.47 0.82
CA PRO A 55 11.35 5.85 0.40
C PRO A 55 12.37 6.06 -0.74
N GLY A 56 11.93 6.64 -1.85
CA GLY A 56 12.76 6.85 -3.04
C GLY A 56 12.55 5.83 -4.18
N ASP A 57 11.90 4.68 -3.93
CA ASP A 57 11.67 3.66 -4.97
C ASP A 57 10.72 4.15 -6.08
N GLY A 58 9.95 5.20 -5.82
CA GLY A 58 9.08 5.85 -6.81
C GLY A 58 7.60 5.50 -6.67
N VAL A 59 6.82 5.87 -7.68
CA VAL A 59 5.34 5.88 -7.64
C VAL A 59 4.76 4.46 -7.54
N ILE A 60 3.80 4.27 -6.62
CA ILE A 60 3.21 2.95 -6.31
C ILE A 60 2.67 2.23 -7.54
N HIS A 61 2.00 2.93 -8.45
CA HIS A 61 1.39 2.32 -9.62
C HIS A 61 2.45 1.76 -10.59
N SER A 62 3.65 2.35 -10.63
CA SER A 62 4.74 1.82 -11.45
C SER A 62 5.17 0.43 -10.95
N TRP A 63 5.23 0.24 -9.63
CA TRP A 63 5.62 -1.04 -9.04
C TRP A 63 4.48 -2.05 -9.04
N ARG A 64 3.32 -1.67 -8.51
CA ARG A 64 2.14 -2.53 -8.40
C ARG A 64 1.71 -3.06 -9.77
N ASN A 65 1.69 -2.22 -10.80
CA ASN A 65 1.21 -2.64 -12.12
C ASN A 65 2.09 -3.74 -12.76
N ARG A 66 3.31 -3.97 -12.26
CA ARG A 66 4.19 -5.07 -12.68
C ARG A 66 3.94 -6.40 -11.95
N MET A 67 3.10 -6.38 -10.91
CA MET A 67 2.77 -7.54 -10.07
C MET A 67 1.29 -7.94 -10.17
N LEU A 68 0.56 -7.37 -11.13
CA LEU A 68 -0.83 -7.73 -11.38
C LEU A 68 -0.92 -9.00 -12.21
N LEU A 69 -1.87 -9.85 -11.87
CA LEU A 69 -2.25 -11.01 -12.67
C LEU A 69 -3.44 -10.64 -13.58
N PRO A 70 -3.45 -11.05 -14.85
CA PRO A 70 -4.59 -10.83 -15.72
C PRO A 70 -5.88 -11.43 -15.16
N ALA A 71 -7.01 -10.78 -15.44
CA ALA A 71 -8.36 -11.22 -15.04
C ALA A 71 -8.60 -11.33 -13.52
N THR A 72 -7.74 -10.75 -12.67
CA THR A 72 -8.00 -10.63 -11.23
C THR A 72 -8.60 -9.27 -10.88
N GLY A 73 -9.23 -9.22 -9.70
CA GLY A 73 -9.74 -7.99 -9.09
C GLY A 73 -8.80 -7.48 -8.01
N GLY A 74 -8.82 -6.17 -7.77
CA GLY A 74 -8.12 -5.58 -6.64
C GLY A 74 -8.62 -4.20 -6.28
N THR A 75 -8.03 -3.62 -5.24
CA THR A 75 -8.39 -2.29 -4.75
C THR A 75 -7.16 -1.55 -4.24
N GLY A 76 -7.32 -0.26 -3.93
CA GLY A 76 -6.23 0.56 -3.40
C GLY A 76 -6.71 1.84 -2.75
N GLY A 77 -5.94 2.27 -1.75
CA GLY A 77 -6.12 3.51 -0.98
C GLY A 77 -5.85 4.81 -1.73
N ASP A 78 -5.74 4.75 -3.05
CA ASP A 78 -5.40 5.86 -3.94
C ASP A 78 -6.40 5.94 -5.08
N SER A 79 -6.88 7.14 -5.41
CA SER A 79 -7.92 7.38 -6.42
C SER A 79 -7.47 7.06 -7.85
N HIS A 80 -6.17 6.98 -8.10
CA HIS A 80 -5.57 6.56 -9.37
C HIS A 80 -5.21 5.06 -9.35
N THR A 81 -5.77 4.28 -8.42
CA THR A 81 -5.77 2.82 -8.49
C THR A 81 -6.65 2.36 -9.65
N ARG A 82 -6.06 2.39 -10.84
CA ARG A 82 -6.62 1.93 -12.11
C ARG A 82 -5.64 0.92 -12.71
N PHE A 83 -6.02 -0.34 -12.69
CA PHE A 83 -5.17 -1.41 -13.19
C PHE A 83 -5.14 -1.39 -14.72
N PRO A 84 -3.96 -1.51 -15.35
CA PRO A 84 -3.87 -1.67 -16.80
C PRO A 84 -4.33 -3.05 -17.27
N VAL A 85 -4.35 -4.05 -16.37
CA VAL A 85 -4.84 -5.41 -16.62
C VAL A 85 -5.69 -5.88 -15.43
N GLY A 86 -6.83 -6.54 -15.70
CA GLY A 86 -7.80 -6.89 -14.66
C GLY A 86 -8.77 -5.74 -14.33
N ILE A 87 -9.37 -5.77 -13.14
CA ILE A 87 -10.31 -4.75 -12.67
C ILE A 87 -9.86 -4.19 -11.33
N SER A 88 -10.04 -2.88 -11.12
CA SER A 88 -9.73 -2.25 -9.85
C SER A 88 -10.77 -1.22 -9.41
N ALA A 89 -10.95 -1.11 -8.10
CA ALA A 89 -11.72 -0.03 -7.48
C ALA A 89 -10.83 0.78 -6.52
N SER A 90 -10.95 2.11 -6.53
CA SER A 90 -10.35 2.95 -5.49
C SER A 90 -11.25 2.99 -4.25
N THR A 91 -10.70 2.75 -3.08
CA THR A 91 -11.40 2.80 -1.79
C THR A 91 -10.61 3.61 -0.79
N SER A 92 -11.27 4.29 0.13
CA SER A 92 -10.61 5.01 1.23
C SER A 92 -10.38 4.15 2.47
N ARG A 93 -11.03 2.98 2.55
CA ARG A 93 -11.00 2.10 3.73
C ARG A 93 -10.14 0.85 3.51
N ALA A 94 -9.51 0.37 4.58
CA ALA A 94 -8.96 -0.97 4.63
C ALA A 94 -10.04 -2.01 4.26
N VAL A 95 -9.69 -2.95 3.37
CA VAL A 95 -10.54 -4.06 2.91
C VAL A 95 -9.87 -5.38 3.27
#